data_AF-A0A7W1XB74-F1
#
_entry.id   AF-A0A7W1XB74-F1
#
_cell.length_a   1.000
_cell.length_b   1.000
_cell.length_c   1.000
_cell.angle_alpha   90.00
_cell.angle_beta   90.00
_cell.angle_gamma   90.00
#
_symmetry.space_group_name_H-M   'P 1'
#
loop_
_entity.id
_entity.type
_entity.pdbx_description
1 polymer ?
#
loop_
_entity_poly.entity_id
_entity_poly.type
_entity_poly.pdbx_seq_one_letter_code
_entity_poly.pdbx_strand_id
1 'polypeptide(L)'
;MANVRPLEQTVEAIRAAALVFNKSLKIPARWRVAERISSSSRLMKINRAQHVLLLEDINEGRFKRKRGEFLCKARITNPSAHERLNVIDIDADKSKRVKVDCQKCLEIARKRWR
;
A
#
# COMPACT_ATOMS: atom_id res chain seq x y z
N MET A 1 -21.67 19.77 -23.17
CA MET A 1 -20.61 18.76 -23.35
C MET A 1 -19.42 19.23 -22.53
N ALA A 2 -19.13 18.56 -21.41
CA ALA A 2 -18.17 19.06 -20.43
C ALA A 2 -16.73 19.00 -20.98
N ASN A 3 -16.06 20.15 -20.99
CA ASN A 3 -14.68 20.32 -21.43
C ASN A 3 -13.75 19.89 -20.28
N VAL A 4 -13.49 18.58 -20.18
CA VAL A 4 -12.63 18.00 -19.15
C VAL A 4 -11.17 18.24 -19.52
N ARG A 5 -10.40 18.89 -18.64
CA ARG A 5 -9.04 19.37 -18.95
C ARG A 5 -8.05 18.19 -19.12
N PRO A 6 -7.05 18.27 -20.02
CA PRO A 6 -6.10 17.17 -20.31
C PRO A 6 -5.30 16.65 -19.10
N LEU A 7 -5.14 17.44 -18.04
CA LEU A 7 -4.54 16.96 -16.78
C LEU A 7 -5.39 15.91 -16.06
N GLU A 8 -6.71 16.01 -16.13
CA GLU A 8 -7.62 15.12 -15.38
C GLU A 8 -7.59 13.70 -15.95
N GLN A 9 -7.60 13.59 -17.29
CA GLN A 9 -7.45 12.32 -18.00
C GLN A 9 -6.12 11.62 -17.66
N THR A 10 -5.06 12.39 -17.44
CA THR A 10 -3.73 11.87 -17.08
C THR A 10 -3.72 11.28 -15.66
N VAL A 11 -4.38 11.94 -14.69
CA VAL A 11 -4.49 11.45 -13.31
C VAL A 11 -5.34 10.19 -13.22
N GLU A 12 -6.44 10.13 -13.96
CA GLU A 12 -7.29 8.95 -14.04
C GLU A 12 -6.56 7.76 -14.66
N ALA A 13 -5.80 7.98 -15.74
CA ALA A 13 -4.95 6.96 -16.35
C ALA A 13 -3.90 6.42 -15.37
N ILE A 14 -3.24 7.28 -14.59
CA ILE A 14 -2.27 6.87 -13.55
C ILE A 14 -2.94 6.00 -12.48
N ARG A 15 -4.13 6.41 -12.01
CA ARG A 15 -4.90 5.65 -11.00
C ARG A 15 -5.36 4.30 -11.55
N ALA A 16 -5.81 4.24 -12.80
CA ALA A 16 -6.21 3.00 -13.46
C ALA A 16 -5.00 2.05 -13.61
N ALA A 17 -3.85 2.57 -14.05
CA ALA A 17 -2.61 1.80 -14.14
C ALA A 17 -2.15 1.27 -12.77
N ALA A 18 -2.27 2.07 -11.71
CA ALA A 18 -1.99 1.66 -10.35
C ALA A 18 -2.93 0.53 -9.88
N LEU A 19 -4.24 0.64 -10.17
CA LEU A 19 -5.22 -0.40 -9.85
C LEU A 19 -4.91 -1.71 -10.57
N VAL A 20 -4.63 -1.68 -11.87
CA VAL A 20 -4.27 -2.87 -12.65
C VAL A 20 -3.01 -3.52 -12.09
N PHE A 21 -1.98 -2.72 -11.82
CA PHE A 21 -0.74 -3.21 -11.22
C PHE A 21 -0.98 -3.84 -9.85
N ASN A 22 -1.70 -3.16 -8.96
CA ASN A 22 -1.97 -3.64 -7.62
C ASN A 22 -2.85 -4.91 -7.63
N LYS A 23 -3.82 -5.02 -8.55
CA LYS A 23 -4.62 -6.23 -8.76
C LYS A 23 -3.78 -7.42 -9.23
N SER A 24 -2.66 -7.18 -9.92
CA SER A 24 -1.74 -8.26 -10.32
C SER A 24 -0.99 -8.90 -9.15
N LEU A 25 -0.95 -8.25 -7.97
CA LEU A 25 -0.37 -8.81 -6.76
C LEU A 25 -1.36 -9.81 -6.13
N LYS A 26 -1.15 -11.12 -6.31
CA LYS A 26 -2.03 -12.19 -5.80
C LYS A 26 -1.83 -12.48 -4.30
N ILE A 27 -1.71 -11.44 -3.49
CA ILE A 27 -1.50 -11.58 -2.04
C ILE A 27 -2.76 -12.21 -1.42
N PRO A 28 -2.66 -13.36 -0.71
CA PRO A 28 -3.80 -14.14 -0.23
C PRO A 28 -4.35 -13.62 1.10
N ALA A 29 -4.58 -12.32 1.21
CA ALA A 29 -5.20 -11.68 2.36
C ALA A 29 -5.79 -10.33 1.94
N ARG A 30 -6.70 -9.76 2.72
CA ARG A 30 -7.08 -8.36 2.53
C ARG A 30 -5.88 -7.47 2.88
N TRP A 31 -5.58 -6.55 1.97
CA TRP A 31 -4.48 -5.61 2.12
C TRP A 31 -4.83 -4.27 1.47
N ARG A 32 -4.08 -3.25 1.84
CA ARG A 32 -4.20 -1.89 1.30
C ARG A 32 -2.85 -1.26 1.08
N VAL A 33 -2.81 -0.20 0.29
CA VAL A 33 -1.62 0.62 0.08
C VAL A 33 -1.50 1.61 1.23
N ALA A 34 -0.33 1.68 1.83
CA ALA A 34 -0.08 2.50 3.00
C ALA A 34 1.36 3.00 3.05
N GLU A 35 1.55 4.15 3.68
CA GLU A 35 2.86 4.75 3.88
C GLU A 35 3.40 4.45 5.27
N ARG A 36 4.73 4.33 5.37
CA ARG A 36 5.37 4.25 6.68
C ARG A 36 5.28 5.60 7.38
N ILE A 37 4.70 5.61 8.58
CA ILE A 37 4.64 6.82 9.41
C ILE A 37 5.89 6.89 10.32
N SER A 38 6.82 7.76 9.95
CA SER A 38 7.99 8.09 10.77
C SER A 38 7.62 9.02 11.92
N SER A 39 8.29 8.85 13.07
CA SER A 39 8.13 9.72 14.25
C SER A 39 8.72 11.13 14.06
N SER A 40 9.63 11.32 13.09
CA SER A 40 10.17 12.63 12.76
C SER A 40 9.31 13.32 11.71
N SER A 41 8.58 14.34 12.15
CA SER A 41 7.74 15.24 11.35
C SER A 41 8.54 16.31 10.59
N ARG A 42 9.87 16.39 10.76
CA ARG A 42 10.72 17.48 10.24
C ARG A 42 11.39 17.23 8.88
N LEU A 43 11.38 16.01 8.35
CA LEU A 43 11.87 15.73 6.99
C LEU A 43 10.68 15.50 6.05
N MET A 44 10.13 16.61 5.58
CA MET A 44 9.11 16.64 4.54
C MET A 44 9.63 16.00 3.24
N LYS A 45 8.80 15.12 2.65
CA LYS A 45 8.76 14.79 1.21
C LYS A 45 9.90 13.97 0.57
N ILE A 46 10.76 13.28 1.32
CA ILE A 46 11.69 12.33 0.68
C ILE A 46 10.97 10.97 0.52
N ASN A 47 10.38 10.76 -0.67
CA ASN A 47 9.93 9.46 -1.21
C ASN A 47 9.43 8.46 -0.16
N ARG A 48 8.22 8.69 0.36
CA ARG A 48 7.54 7.68 1.17
C ARG A 48 7.08 6.56 0.23
N ALA A 49 7.89 5.52 0.17
CA ALA A 49 7.55 4.31 -0.55
C ALA A 49 6.15 3.82 -0.13
N GLN A 50 5.36 3.42 -1.10
CA GLN A 50 4.03 2.88 -0.92
C GLN A 50 4.16 1.39 -0.64
N HIS A 51 3.71 0.97 0.54
CA HIS A 51 3.83 -0.38 1.04
C HIS A 51 2.50 -1.13 0.99
N VAL A 52 2.59 -2.45 1.00
CA VAL A 52 1.44 -3.34 1.25
C VAL A 52 1.26 -3.46 2.76
N LEU A 53 0.14 -2.98 3.27
CA LEU A 53 -0.30 -3.20 4.65
C LEU A 53 -1.36 -4.28 4.71
N LEU A 54 -1.18 -5.24 5.61
CA LEU A 54 -2.11 -6.34 5.80
C LEU A 54 -3.27 -5.94 6.70
N LEU A 55 -4.48 -6.20 6.24
CA LEU A 55 -5.72 -6.00 7.00
C LEU A 55 -6.18 -7.30 7.68
N GLU A 56 -5.56 -8.42 7.32
CA GLU A 56 -5.79 -9.76 7.87
C GLU A 56 -4.46 -10.48 8.06
N ASP A 57 -4.46 -11.53 8.88
CA ASP A 57 -3.29 -12.37 9.09
C ASP A 57 -3.02 -13.23 7.84
N ILE A 58 -1.74 -13.42 7.50
CA ILE A 58 -1.29 -14.41 6.52
C ILE A 58 -0.61 -15.53 7.28
N ASN A 59 -1.07 -16.75 7.08
CA ASN A 59 -0.49 -17.97 7.66
C ASN A 59 -0.25 -19.00 6.57
N GLU A 60 0.92 -18.94 5.92
CA GLU A 60 1.33 -19.89 4.88
C GLU A 60 2.62 -20.60 5.27
N GLY A 61 2.47 -21.76 5.92
CA GLY A 61 3.57 -22.57 6.41
C GLY A 61 4.50 -21.79 7.34
N ARG A 62 5.74 -21.57 6.90
CA ARG A 62 6.75 -20.79 7.66
C ARG A 62 6.59 -19.28 7.52
N PHE A 63 5.78 -18.81 6.56
CA PHE A 63 5.54 -17.38 6.37
C PHE A 63 4.29 -16.94 7.13
N LYS A 64 4.53 -16.21 8.21
CA LYS A 64 3.50 -15.67 9.07
C LYS A 64 3.58 -14.16 9.11
N ARG A 65 2.45 -13.49 8.96
CA ARG A 65 2.28 -12.05 9.07
C ARG A 65 0.99 -11.72 9.76
N LYS A 66 1.01 -10.71 10.62
CA LYS A 66 -0.17 -10.27 11.35
C LYS A 66 -0.84 -9.10 10.66
N ARG A 67 -2.14 -8.97 10.89
CA ARG A 67 -2.92 -7.77 10.65
C ARG A 67 -2.22 -6.55 11.24
N GLY A 68 -2.20 -5.47 10.49
CA GLY A 68 -1.56 -4.21 10.86
C GLY A 68 -0.05 -4.17 10.57
N GLU A 69 0.56 -5.27 10.13
CA GLU A 69 1.95 -5.29 9.68
C GLU A 69 2.09 -5.00 8.19
N PHE A 70 3.23 -4.40 7.82
CA PHE A 70 3.63 -4.32 6.42
C PHE A 70 4.15 -5.67 5.90
N LEU A 71 3.84 -6.00 4.65
CA LEU A 71 4.32 -7.21 3.99
C LEU A 71 5.86 -7.33 4.02
N CYS A 72 6.58 -6.19 3.98
CA CYS A 72 8.04 -6.15 4.06
C CYS A 72 8.64 -6.14 5.47
N LYS A 73 7.86 -6.22 6.56
CA LYS A 73 8.32 -5.97 7.97
C LYS A 73 8.94 -4.59 8.19
N ALA A 74 8.54 -3.58 7.43
CA ALA A 74 8.98 -2.22 7.74
C ALA A 74 8.53 -1.86 9.17
N ARG A 75 9.46 -1.34 9.98
CA ARG A 75 9.19 -1.00 11.39
C ARG A 75 8.24 0.20 11.46
N ILE A 76 7.14 0.02 12.19
CA ILE A 76 6.23 1.10 12.57
C ILE A 76 6.84 1.83 13.75
N THR A 77 7.22 3.09 13.55
CA THR A 77 7.88 3.92 14.58
C THR A 77 6.92 4.79 15.36
N ASN A 78 5.74 5.06 14.81
CA ASN A 78 4.67 5.79 15.48
C ASN A 78 3.38 4.95 15.43
N PRO A 79 3.09 4.13 16.46
CA PRO A 79 1.97 3.19 16.43
C PRO A 79 0.61 3.89 16.38
N SER A 80 0.42 4.97 17.13
CA SER A 80 -0.85 5.71 17.16
C SER A 80 -1.15 6.38 15.82
N ALA A 81 -0.15 6.98 15.16
CA ALA A 81 -0.35 7.57 13.84
C ALA A 81 -0.53 6.49 12.76
N HIS A 82 0.18 5.36 12.88
CA HIS A 82 -0.03 4.21 12.01
C HIS A 82 -1.44 3.66 12.13
N GLU A 83 -1.96 3.48 13.33
CA GLU A 83 -3.32 3.00 13.51
C GLU A 83 -4.33 3.95 12.86
N ARG A 84 -4.22 5.26 13.14
CA ARG A 84 -5.16 6.26 12.63
C ARG A 84 -5.14 6.44 11.11
N LEU A 85 -3.95 6.42 10.50
CA LEU A 85 -3.78 6.70 9.06
C LEU A 85 -3.82 5.42 8.21
N ASN A 86 -3.41 4.30 8.78
CA ASN A 86 -3.18 3.05 8.06
C ASN A 86 -4.07 1.88 8.51
N VAL A 87 -4.73 1.92 9.67
CA VAL A 87 -5.52 0.76 10.15
C VAL A 87 -7.01 1.07 10.31
N ILE A 88 -7.36 2.26 10.80
CA ILE A 88 -8.77 2.69 10.88
C ILE A 88 -9.37 2.70 9.46
N ASP A 89 -10.63 2.26 9.37
CA ASP A 89 -11.39 1.88 8.17
C ASP A 89 -11.42 3.01 7.13
N ILE A 90 -10.36 3.06 6.33
CA ILE A 90 -10.26 3.84 5.12
C ILE A 90 -10.42 2.81 4.01
N ASP A 91 -11.37 3.09 3.13
CA ASP A 91 -11.69 2.32 1.93
C ASP A 91 -10.44 1.71 1.28
N ALA A 92 -10.27 0.40 1.49
CA ALA A 92 -9.08 -0.33 1.06
C ALA A 92 -8.94 -0.30 -0.47
N ASP A 93 -10.05 -0.23 -1.20
CA ASP A 93 -10.08 -0.17 -2.65
C ASP A 93 -9.59 1.19 -3.18
N LYS A 94 -10.01 2.30 -2.55
CA LYS A 94 -9.49 3.63 -2.86
C LYS A 94 -7.98 3.72 -2.68
N SER A 95 -7.40 3.04 -1.68
CA SER A 95 -5.94 3.02 -1.51
C SER A 95 -5.21 2.41 -2.71
N LYS A 96 -5.84 1.44 -3.40
CA LYS A 96 -5.23 0.74 -4.55
C LYS A 96 -5.12 1.62 -5.80
N ARG A 97 -5.67 2.84 -5.77
CA ARG A 97 -5.45 3.88 -6.79
C ARG A 97 -4.04 4.48 -6.74
N VAL A 98 -3.28 4.18 -5.69
CA VAL A 98 -1.86 4.51 -5.56
C VAL A 98 -1.03 3.24 -5.79
N LYS A 99 -0.02 3.31 -6.64
CA LYS A 99 0.79 2.13 -6.99
C LYS A 99 1.71 1.75 -5.83
N VAL A 100 1.79 0.46 -5.49
CA VAL A 100 2.84 -0.05 -4.57
C VAL A 100 4.22 0.07 -5.26
N ASP A 101 5.15 0.81 -4.65
CA ASP A 101 6.51 0.97 -5.17
C ASP A 101 7.60 0.33 -4.28
N CYS A 102 7.25 -0.10 -3.06
CA CYS A 102 8.22 -0.73 -2.17
C CYS A 102 8.77 -2.04 -2.77
N GLN A 103 10.04 -2.01 -3.20
CA GLN A 103 10.71 -3.14 -3.85
C GLN A 103 10.61 -4.44 -3.04
N LYS A 104 10.82 -4.38 -1.72
CA LYS A 104 10.70 -5.56 -0.84
C LYS A 104 9.28 -6.15 -0.81
N CYS A 105 8.25 -5.30 -0.85
CA CYS A 105 6.86 -5.79 -0.92
C CYS A 105 6.63 -6.52 -2.25
N LEU A 106 7.09 -5.92 -3.36
CA LEU A 106 6.95 -6.49 -4.69
C LEU A 106 7.73 -7.80 -4.84
N GLU A 107 8.94 -7.87 -4.31
CA GLU A 107 9.74 -9.09 -4.30
C GLU A 107 9.07 -10.22 -3.51
N ILE A 108 8.57 -9.95 -2.31
CA ILE A 108 7.86 -10.95 -1.51
C ILE A 108 6.61 -11.43 -2.25
N ALA A 109 5.82 -10.50 -2.78
CA ALA A 109 4.61 -10.84 -3.52
C ALA A 109 4.92 -11.70 -4.75
N ARG A 110 5.97 -11.36 -5.52
CA ARG A 110 6.39 -12.14 -6.69
C ARG A 110 7.00 -13.50 -6.33
N LYS A 111 7.82 -13.57 -5.29
CA LYS A 111 8.49 -14.82 -4.88
C LYS A 111 7.50 -15.85 -4.33
N ARG A 112 6.36 -15.40 -3.79
CA ARG A 112 5.36 -16.27 -3.14
C ARG A 112 4.12 -16.52 -3.98
N TRP A 113 3.65 -15.51 -4.70
CA TRP A 113 2.31 -15.53 -5.30
C TRP A 113 2.28 -14.97 -6.73
N ARG A 114 3.39 -15.07 -7.48
CA ARG A 114 3.37 -14.73 -8.91
C ARG A 114 2.57 -15.76 -9.70
#